data_AF-A0A1V4M6M4-F1
#
_entry.id   AF-A0A1V4M6M4-F1
#
_cell.length_a   1.000
_cell.length_b   1.000
_cell.length_c   1.000
_cell.angle_alpha   90.00
_cell.angle_beta   90.00
_cell.angle_gamma   90.00
#
_symmetry.space_group_name_H-M   'P 1'
#
loop_
_entity.id
_entity.type
_entity.pdbx_description
1 polymer ?
#
loop_
_entity_poly.entity_id
_entity_poly.type
_entity_poly.pdbx_seq_one_letter_code
_entity_poly.pdbx_strand_id
1 'polypeptide(L)'
;MKPQQTALFIVLDLAVLLALLLILAYYGMSHLAITIIGLMLLVITLVDVRTGIFSEKFSAFIGFTRVEEKTKLRWLPVILASLLLIFSLPILLQHGWVNHDQRWAMQHGQFLRLAVPALLGGLVIMGVAVLTIFRGMKK
;
A
#
# COMPACT_ATOMS: atom_id res chain seq x y z
N MET A 1 10.70 13.15 15.09
CA MET A 1 9.86 14.12 14.34
C MET A 1 8.71 14.57 15.21
N LYS A 2 8.24 15.80 15.06
CA LYS A 2 7.00 16.24 15.74
C LYS A 2 5.81 15.47 15.13
N PRO A 3 4.77 15.12 15.91
CA PRO A 3 3.62 14.36 15.42
C PRO A 3 2.89 15.02 14.26
N GLN A 4 2.85 16.35 14.25
CA GLN A 4 2.31 17.15 13.14
C GLN A 4 3.09 16.90 11.84
N GLN A 5 4.42 16.77 11.93
CA GLN A 5 5.29 16.51 10.78
C GLN A 5 5.12 15.06 10.29
N THR A 6 4.98 14.10 11.21
CA THR A 6 4.72 12.68 10.85
C THR A 6 3.34 12.52 10.21
N ALA A 7 2.31 13.15 10.77
CA ALA A 7 0.96 13.15 10.20
C ALA A 7 0.94 13.81 8.81
N LEU A 8 1.59 14.97 8.66
CA LEU A 8 1.71 15.65 7.37
C LEU A 8 2.44 14.78 6.34
N PHE A 9 3.55 14.16 6.74
CA PHE A 9 4.31 13.25 5.87
C PHE A 9 3.44 12.09 5.38
N ILE A 10 2.71 11.42 6.29
CA ILE A 10 1.85 10.29 5.95
C ILE A 10 0.69 10.73 5.04
N VAL A 11 0.06 11.88 5.31
CA VAL A 11 -1.03 12.39 4.46
C VAL A 11 -0.50 12.72 3.06
N LEU A 12 0.64 13.38 2.96
CA LEU A 12 1.25 13.69 1.66
C LEU A 12 1.63 12.42 0.90
N ASP A 13 2.27 11.47 1.57
CA ASP A 13 2.65 10.17 0.99
C ASP A 13 1.43 9.41 0.45
N LEU A 14 0.38 9.28 1.26
CA LEU A 14 -0.87 8.61 0.86
C LEU A 14 -1.58 9.36 -0.27
N ALA A 15 -1.59 10.69 -0.27
CA ALA A 15 -2.19 11.49 -1.33
C ALA A 15 -1.44 11.34 -2.66
N VAL A 16 -0.10 11.34 -2.62
CA VAL A 16 0.75 11.11 -3.81
C VAL A 16 0.54 9.70 -4.35
N LEU A 17 0.51 8.68 -3.48
CA LEU A 17 0.23 7.30 -3.87
C LEU A 17 -1.15 7.16 -4.52
N LEU A 18 -2.17 7.79 -3.95
CA LEU A 18 -3.52 7.78 -4.51
C LEU A 18 -3.57 8.45 -5.89
N ALA A 19 -2.95 9.62 -6.04
CA ALA A 19 -2.87 10.32 -7.32
C ALA A 19 -2.15 9.46 -8.38
N LEU A 20 -1.02 8.84 -8.01
CA LEU A 20 -0.27 7.94 -8.89
C LEU A 20 -1.13 6.74 -9.31
N LEU A 21 -1.83 6.11 -8.36
CA LEU A 21 -2.72 4.98 -8.67
C LEU A 21 -3.86 5.37 -9.61
N LEU A 22 -4.45 6.55 -9.43
CA LEU A 22 -5.48 7.07 -10.33
C LEU A 22 -4.95 7.33 -11.74
N ILE A 23 -3.75 7.91 -11.86
CA ILE A 23 -3.08 8.12 -13.16
C ILE A 23 -2.82 6.76 -13.83
N LEU A 24 -2.26 5.80 -13.10
CA LEU A 24 -1.99 4.47 -13.64
C LEU A 24 -3.28 3.74 -14.01
N ALA A 25 -4.34 3.87 -13.22
CA ALA A 25 -5.64 3.31 -13.54
C ALA A 25 -6.19 3.90 -14.85
N TYR A 26 -6.06 5.22 -15.05
CA TYR A 26 -6.45 5.90 -16.28
C TYR A 26 -5.73 5.36 -17.52
N TYR A 27 -4.44 5.01 -17.39
CA TYR A 27 -3.66 4.40 -18.46
C TYR A 27 -3.77 2.87 -18.54
N GLY A 28 -4.55 2.22 -17.68
CA GLY A 28 -4.66 0.76 -17.64
C GLY A 28 -3.39 0.05 -17.14
N MET A 29 -2.58 0.71 -16.30
CA MET A 29 -1.31 0.19 -15.77
C MET A 29 -1.34 -0.05 -14.25
N SER A 30 -2.51 0.05 -13.61
CA SER A 30 -2.63 -0.11 -12.16
C SER A 30 -2.20 -1.50 -11.68
N HIS A 31 -2.50 -2.55 -12.44
CA HIS A 31 -2.10 -3.93 -12.11
C HIS A 31 -0.58 -4.11 -12.16
N LEU A 32 0.10 -3.40 -13.05
CA LEU A 32 1.55 -3.45 -13.17
C LEU A 32 2.22 -2.84 -11.93
N ALA A 33 1.77 -1.67 -11.47
CA ALA A 33 2.28 -1.08 -10.23
C ALA A 33 2.00 -1.95 -9.00
N ILE A 34 0.80 -2.51 -8.89
CA ILE A 34 0.45 -3.44 -7.79
C ILE A 34 1.36 -4.67 -7.83
N THR A 35 1.62 -5.24 -9.01
CA THR A 35 2.52 -6.39 -9.16
C THR A 35 3.95 -6.04 -8.75
N ILE A 36 4.48 -4.89 -9.20
CA ILE A 36 5.82 -4.44 -8.83
C ILE A 36 5.93 -4.26 -7.31
N ILE A 37 4.95 -3.60 -6.69
CA ILE A 37 4.92 -3.40 -5.23
C ILE A 37 4.85 -4.77 -4.52
N GLY A 38 3.98 -5.67 -4.98
CA GLY A 38 3.87 -7.03 -4.43
C GLY A 38 5.18 -7.81 -4.53
N LEU A 39 5.88 -7.75 -5.67
CA LEU A 39 7.18 -8.39 -5.87
C LEU A 39 8.26 -7.75 -4.99
N MET A 40 8.30 -6.42 -4.91
CA MET A 40 9.23 -5.71 -4.04
C MET A 40 9.03 -6.10 -2.57
N LEU A 41 7.78 -6.13 -2.11
CA LEU A 41 7.45 -6.57 -0.75
C LEU A 41 7.85 -8.03 -0.53
N LEU A 42 7.62 -8.91 -1.49
CA LEU A 42 8.05 -10.31 -1.40
C LEU A 42 9.58 -10.41 -1.27
N VAL A 43 10.34 -9.69 -2.11
CA VAL A 43 11.81 -9.68 -2.06
C VAL A 43 12.30 -9.14 -0.72
N ILE A 44 11.79 -7.99 -0.27
CA ILE A 44 12.13 -7.42 1.04
C ILE A 44 11.85 -8.45 2.13
N THR A 45 10.71 -9.13 2.06
CA THR A 45 10.33 -10.12 3.06
C THR A 45 11.21 -11.37 3.03
N LEU A 46 11.60 -11.85 1.85
CA LEU A 46 12.54 -12.98 1.73
C LEU A 46 13.92 -12.63 2.31
N VAL A 47 14.40 -11.40 2.06
CA VAL A 47 15.64 -10.90 2.67
C VAL A 47 15.49 -10.78 4.18
N ASP A 48 14.36 -10.27 4.65
CA ASP A 48 14.09 -10.10 6.08
C ASP A 48 13.89 -11.43 6.82
N VAL A 49 13.32 -12.45 6.19
CA VAL A 49 13.21 -13.80 6.77
C VAL A 49 14.59 -14.40 7.04
N ARG A 50 15.59 -14.08 6.21
CA ARG A 50 16.98 -14.54 6.38
C ARG A 50 17.78 -13.70 7.36
N THR A 51 17.56 -12.39 7.37
CA THR A 51 18.43 -11.44 8.10
C THR A 51 17.81 -10.91 9.39
N GLY A 52 16.48 -10.87 9.50
CA GLY A 52 15.73 -10.29 10.62
C GLY A 52 15.80 -8.77 10.75
N ILE A 53 16.63 -8.10 9.93
CA ILE A 53 17.02 -6.70 10.12
C ILE A 53 15.83 -5.74 10.00
N PHE A 54 14.96 -5.94 9.01
CA PHE A 54 13.82 -5.05 8.79
C PHE A 54 12.73 -5.28 9.84
N SER A 55 12.44 -6.53 10.19
CA SER A 55 11.52 -6.88 11.28
C SER A 55 11.98 -6.31 12.62
N GLU A 56 13.28 -6.35 12.93
CA GLU A 56 13.83 -5.76 14.16
C GLU A 56 13.71 -4.24 14.17
N LYS A 57 14.12 -3.57 13.09
CA LYS A 57 14.00 -2.10 12.98
C LYS A 57 12.55 -1.64 13.02
N PHE A 58 11.65 -2.36 12.37
CA PHE A 58 10.22 -2.06 12.39
C PHE A 58 9.61 -2.28 13.77
N SER A 59 9.97 -3.37 14.45
CA SER A 59 9.52 -3.64 15.83
C SER A 59 10.03 -2.58 16.81
N ALA A 60 11.28 -2.16 16.66
CA ALA A 60 11.86 -1.06 17.45
C ALA A 60 11.17 0.28 17.15
N PHE A 61 10.83 0.54 15.89
CA PHE A 61 10.11 1.75 15.48
C PHE A 61 8.68 1.82 16.04
N ILE A 62 7.94 0.70 16.07
CA ILE A 62 6.57 0.66 16.62
C ILE A 62 6.56 0.46 18.16
N GLY A 63 7.70 0.14 18.77
CA GLY A 63 7.83 -0.02 20.21
C GLY A 63 7.35 -1.38 20.73
N PHE A 64 7.31 -2.40 19.88
CA PHE A 64 6.96 -3.76 20.32
C PHE A 64 8.10 -4.36 21.16
N THR A 65 7.84 -4.53 22.46
CA THR A 65 8.80 -5.06 23.42
C THR A 65 8.62 -6.56 23.67
N ARG A 66 7.43 -7.12 23.40
CA ARG A 66 7.11 -8.53 23.67
C ARG A 66 7.39 -9.43 22.47
N VAL A 67 7.96 -10.60 22.71
CA VAL A 67 8.35 -11.58 21.68
C VAL A 67 7.15 -12.08 20.87
N GLU A 68 5.99 -12.27 21.51
CA GLU A 68 4.75 -12.75 20.89
C GLU A 68 4.14 -11.74 19.90
N GLU A 69 4.29 -10.44 20.15
CA GLU A 69 3.80 -9.37 19.26
C GLU A 69 4.65 -9.28 17.99
N LYS A 70 5.96 -9.47 18.13
CA LYS A 70 6.92 -9.50 17.00
C LYS A 70 6.65 -10.66 16.04
N THR A 71 6.21 -11.82 16.55
CA THR A 71 6.02 -13.01 15.70
C THR A 71 4.83 -12.88 14.76
N LYS A 72 3.75 -12.23 15.20
CA LYS A 72 2.53 -12.04 14.39
C LYS A 72 2.73 -11.05 13.24
N LEU A 73 3.50 -9.98 13.48
CA LEU A 73 3.76 -8.94 12.47
C LEU A 73 4.79 -9.34 11.43
N ARG A 74 5.66 -10.30 11.74
CA ARG A 74 6.66 -10.84 10.80
C ARG A 74 6.04 -11.40 9.53
N TRP A 75 4.81 -11.93 9.61
CA TRP A 75 4.08 -12.49 8.46
C TRP A 75 3.23 -11.48 7.72
N LEU A 76 2.95 -10.31 8.30
CA LEU A 76 2.08 -9.31 7.68
C LEU A 76 2.60 -8.85 6.30
N PRO A 77 3.90 -8.55 6.11
CA PRO A 77 4.45 -8.24 4.79
C PRO A 77 4.30 -9.37 3.78
N VAL A 78 4.45 -10.64 4.20
CA VAL A 78 4.23 -11.82 3.34
C VAL A 78 2.79 -11.86 2.88
N ILE A 79 1.85 -11.77 3.82
CA ILE A 79 0.41 -11.87 3.54
C ILE A 79 -0.01 -10.75 2.59
N LEU A 80 0.44 -9.51 2.85
CA LEU A 80 0.16 -8.37 1.97
C LEU A 80 0.76 -8.57 0.58
N ALA A 81 2.03 -8.99 0.48
CA ALA A 81 2.65 -9.29 -0.81
C ALA A 81 1.90 -10.39 -1.57
N SER A 82 1.54 -11.48 -0.90
CA SER A 82 0.79 -12.59 -1.50
C SER A 82 -0.58 -12.13 -2.00
N LEU A 83 -1.33 -11.36 -1.21
CA LEU A 83 -2.62 -10.81 -1.64
C LEU A 83 -2.46 -9.93 -2.89
N LEU A 84 -1.50 -9.00 -2.86
CA LEU A 84 -1.25 -8.12 -4.01
C LEU A 84 -0.94 -8.93 -5.27
N LEU A 85 -0.07 -9.94 -5.17
CA LEU A 85 0.32 -10.79 -6.30
C LEU A 85 -0.82 -11.68 -6.79
N ILE A 86 -1.60 -12.28 -5.89
CA ILE A 86 -2.76 -13.14 -6.27
C ILE A 86 -3.77 -12.34 -7.10
N PHE A 87 -4.01 -11.08 -6.74
CA PHE A 87 -4.95 -10.24 -7.49
C PHE A 87 -4.34 -9.64 -8.76
N SER A 88 -3.05 -9.29 -8.76
CA SER A 88 -2.46 -8.54 -9.86
C SER A 88 -1.84 -9.41 -10.96
N LEU A 89 -1.28 -10.57 -10.60
CA LEU A 89 -0.57 -11.44 -11.55
C LEU A 89 -1.50 -12.02 -12.63
N PRO A 90 -2.72 -12.50 -12.32
CA PRO A 90 -3.64 -12.99 -13.36
C PRO A 90 -3.98 -11.90 -14.37
N ILE A 91 -4.21 -10.68 -13.90
CA ILE A 91 -4.52 -9.52 -14.77
C ILE A 91 -3.32 -9.21 -15.67
N LEU A 92 -2.11 -9.22 -15.12
CA LEU A 92 -0.87 -8.99 -15.88
C LEU A 92 -0.66 -10.07 -16.95
N LEU A 93 -0.89 -11.34 -16.62
CA LEU A 93 -0.72 -12.45 -17.57
C LEU A 93 -1.78 -12.42 -18.68
N GLN A 94 -3.00 -11.98 -18.37
CA GLN A 94 -4.08 -11.91 -19.34
C GLN A 94 -4.00 -10.68 -20.26
N HIS A 95 -3.64 -9.51 -19.71
CA HIS A 95 -3.72 -8.24 -20.44
C HIS A 95 -2.34 -7.65 -20.79
N GLY A 96 -1.25 -8.26 -20.34
CA GLY A 96 0.10 -7.73 -20.53
C GLY A 96 0.34 -6.48 -19.70
N TRP A 97 1.27 -5.63 -20.13
CA TRP A 97 1.70 -4.45 -19.36
C TRP A 97 0.63 -3.35 -19.28
N VAL A 98 -0.22 -3.27 -20.30
CA VAL A 98 -1.30 -2.29 -20.41
C VAL A 98 -2.61 -3.03 -20.60
N ASN A 99 -3.53 -2.86 -19.67
CA ASN A 99 -4.89 -3.35 -19.81
C ASN A 99 -5.68 -2.40 -20.73
N HIS A 100 -5.80 -2.79 -21.99
CA HIS A 100 -6.49 -2.02 -23.02
C HIS A 100 -7.99 -1.83 -22.74
N ASP A 101 -8.66 -2.86 -22.20
CA ASP A 101 -10.09 -2.79 -21.86
C ASP A 101 -10.33 -1.81 -20.71
N GLN A 102 -9.47 -1.87 -19.68
CA GLN A 102 -9.50 -0.91 -18.58
C GLN A 102 -9.22 0.51 -19.10
N ARG A 103 -8.16 0.70 -19.88
CA ARG A 103 -7.81 2.01 -20.45
C ARG A 103 -8.96 2.57 -21.27
N TRP A 104 -9.56 1.75 -22.13
CA TRP A 104 -10.72 2.12 -22.92
C TRP A 104 -11.86 2.55 -21.99
N ALA A 105 -12.25 1.74 -21.02
CA ALA A 105 -13.33 2.09 -20.10
C ALA A 105 -13.08 3.40 -19.34
N MET A 106 -11.84 3.62 -18.86
CA MET A 106 -11.47 4.85 -18.15
C MET A 106 -11.56 6.08 -19.07
N GLN A 107 -11.09 5.97 -20.31
CA GLN A 107 -11.14 7.06 -21.29
C GLN A 107 -12.57 7.35 -21.80
N HIS A 108 -13.49 6.38 -21.70
CA HIS A 108 -14.88 6.50 -22.15
C HIS A 108 -15.85 6.79 -20.99
N GLY A 109 -15.39 7.57 -20.00
CA GLY A 109 -16.26 8.15 -18.96
C GLY A 109 -16.47 7.30 -17.71
N GLN A 110 -15.94 6.07 -17.63
CA GLN A 110 -16.01 5.27 -16.40
C GLN A 110 -14.99 5.70 -15.33
N PHE A 111 -14.05 6.57 -15.66
CA PHE A 111 -13.00 6.99 -14.73
C PHE A 111 -13.56 7.59 -13.43
N LEU A 112 -14.53 8.51 -13.52
CA LEU A 112 -15.14 9.14 -12.34
C LEU A 112 -15.79 8.12 -11.41
N ARG A 113 -16.42 7.09 -11.98
CA ARG A 113 -17.08 6.03 -11.22
C ARG A 113 -16.09 5.22 -10.37
N LEU A 114 -14.84 5.12 -10.80
CA LEU A 114 -13.77 4.47 -10.05
C LEU A 114 -13.03 5.46 -9.14
N ALA A 115 -12.74 6.66 -9.64
CA ALA A 115 -11.96 7.67 -8.94
C ALA A 115 -12.67 8.21 -7.70
N VAL A 116 -13.98 8.48 -7.76
CA VAL A 116 -14.71 9.07 -6.63
C VAL A 116 -14.74 8.12 -5.41
N PRO A 117 -15.12 6.84 -5.54
CA PRO A 117 -15.03 5.91 -4.41
C PRO A 117 -13.60 5.73 -3.89
N ALA A 118 -12.60 5.69 -4.77
CA ALA A 118 -11.20 5.59 -4.36
C ALA A 118 -10.74 6.82 -3.57
N LEU A 119 -11.14 8.03 -3.98
CA LEU A 119 -10.86 9.27 -3.27
C LEU A 119 -11.52 9.28 -1.89
N LEU A 120 -12.81 8.92 -1.80
CA LEU A 120 -13.52 8.86 -0.51
C LEU A 120 -12.90 7.83 0.43
N GLY A 121 -12.59 6.63 -0.07
CA GLY A 121 -11.90 5.60 0.70
C GLY A 121 -10.52 6.06 1.16
N GLY A 122 -9.76 6.71 0.28
CA GLY A 122 -8.45 7.29 0.61
C GLY A 122 -8.53 8.34 1.72
N LEU A 123 -9.50 9.25 1.67
CA LEU A 123 -9.73 10.26 2.71
C LEU A 123 -10.06 9.63 4.06
N VAL A 124 -10.89 8.57 4.07
CA VAL A 124 -11.21 7.83 5.30
C VAL A 124 -9.94 7.21 5.89
N ILE A 125 -9.13 6.54 5.07
CA ILE A 125 -7.86 5.91 5.52
C ILE A 125 -6.90 6.96 6.08
N MET A 126 -6.70 8.08 5.37
CA MET A 126 -5.87 9.19 5.84
C MET A 126 -6.37 9.74 7.18
N GLY A 127 -7.68 9.95 7.32
CA GLY A 127 -8.30 10.42 8.56
C GLY A 127 -8.06 9.47 9.73
N VAL A 128 -8.21 8.16 9.52
CA VAL A 128 -7.93 7.12 10.51
C VAL A 128 -6.44 7.08 10.88
N ALA A 129 -5.54 7.18 9.91
CA ALA A 129 -4.10 7.20 10.14
C ALA A 129 -3.70 8.40 11.02
N VAL A 130 -4.19 9.59 10.68
CA VAL A 130 -3.97 10.81 11.47
C VAL A 130 -4.52 10.67 12.89
N LEU A 131 -5.77 10.21 13.04
CA LEU A 131 -6.38 9.95 14.36
C LEU A 131 -5.55 8.98 15.21
N THR A 132 -5.03 7.93 14.58
CA THR A 132 -4.22 6.91 15.25
C THR A 132 -2.91 7.48 15.76
N ILE A 133 -2.21 8.31 14.96
CA ILE A 133 -0.98 8.99 15.37
C ILE A 133 -1.25 9.90 16.58
N PHE A 134 -2.31 10.72 16.52
CA PHE A 134 -2.62 11.65 17.61
C PHE A 134 -3.12 10.94 18.89
N ARG A 135 -3.86 9.83 18.77
CA ARG A 135 -4.31 9.04 19.92
C ARG A 135 -3.18 8.21 20.55
N GLY A 136 -2.25 7.70 19.74
CA GLY A 136 -1.09 6.95 20.21
C GLY A 136 -0.18 7.75 21.13
N MET A 137 -0.18 9.08 21.01
CA MET A 137 0.56 10.00 21.90
C MET A 137 -0.11 10.27 23.25
N LYS A 138 -1.37 9.88 23.45
CA LYS A 138 -2.06 10.06 24.74
C LYS A 138 -1.78 8.93 25.75
N LYS A 139 -1.01 7.92 25.36
CA LYS A 139 -0.49 6.85 26.23
C LYS A 139 0.96 7.12 26.56
#